data_AF-A0A2D4P9W2-F1
#
_entry.id   AF-A0A2D4P9W2-F1
#
_cell.length_a   1.000
_cell.length_b   1.000
_cell.length_c   1.000
_cell.angle_alpha   90.00
_cell.angle_beta   90.00
_cell.angle_gamma   90.00
#
_symmetry.space_group_name_H-M   'P 1'
#
loop_
_entity.id
_entity.type
_entity.pdbx_description
1 polymer ?
#
loop_
_entity_poly.entity_id
_entity_poly.type
_entity_poly.pdbx_seq_one_letter_code
_entity_poly.pdbx_strand_id
1 'polypeptide(L)'
;LKKYLFYFERWENHNKSLQLEAQTYQRIQEKIQERVMNNLGTWIDWQYLQNAAKLLAKCRYTLQYTYPYAYYMESGPRKKLFEYQQAQLEAEIENLSWKVERADSYDRGDLENQMHIAEQRRRTLLKDFHDT
;
A
#
# COMPACT_ATOMS: atom_id res chain seq x y z
N LEU A 1 11.95 -11.10 24.04
CA LEU A 1 11.60 -9.66 23.98
C LEU A 1 11.99 -9.01 22.64
N LYS A 2 13.26 -9.05 22.20
CA LYS A 2 13.71 -8.42 20.93
C LYS A 2 12.89 -8.80 19.69
N LYS A 3 12.57 -10.09 19.53
CA LYS A 3 11.72 -10.59 18.43
C LYS A 3 10.34 -9.93 18.43
N TYR A 4 9.66 -9.91 19.58
CA TYR A 4 8.34 -9.30 19.71
C TYR A 4 8.35 -7.82 19.33
N LEU A 5 9.29 -7.05 19.89
CA LEU A 5 9.41 -5.62 19.60
C LEU A 5 9.60 -5.35 18.10
N PHE A 6 10.47 -6.11 17.43
CA PHE A 6 10.70 -5.97 15.99
C PHE A 6 9.41 -6.10 15.15
N TYR A 7 8.62 -7.16 15.36
CA TYR A 7 7.39 -7.36 14.57
C TYR A 7 6.26 -6.42 15.01
N PHE A 8 6.17 -6.10 16.31
CA PHE A 8 5.17 -5.18 16.85
C PHE A 8 5.38 -3.75 16.34
N GLU A 9 6.60 -3.23 16.38
CA GLU A 9 6.92 -1.88 15.88
C GLU A 9 6.57 -1.73 14.40
N ARG A 10 6.87 -2.76 13.58
CA ARG A 10 6.50 -2.77 12.16
C ARG A 10 4.97 -2.76 11.98
N TRP A 11 4.26 -3.63 12.68
CA TRP A 11 2.80 -3.66 12.64
C TRP A 11 2.19 -2.31 13.07
N GLU A 12 2.70 -1.71 14.15
CA GLU A 12 2.22 -0.45 14.69
C GLU A 12 2.49 0.72 13.73
N ASN A 13 3.67 0.76 13.11
CA ASN A 13 4.01 1.77 12.10
C ASN A 13 3.05 1.69 10.91
N HIS A 14 2.79 0.49 10.39
CA HIS A 14 1.83 0.33 9.29
C HIS A 14 0.39 0.67 9.71
N ASN A 15 0.01 0.41 10.98
CA ASN A 15 -1.28 0.84 11.51
C ASN A 15 -1.44 2.36 11.50
N LYS A 16 -0.41 3.08 11.97
CA LYS A 16 -0.39 4.56 11.96
C LYS A 16 -0.44 5.12 10.54
N SER A 17 0.36 4.56 9.63
CA SER A 17 0.34 4.97 8.22
C SER A 17 -1.02 4.70 7.55
N LEU A 18 -1.72 3.62 7.90
CA LEU A 18 -3.07 3.34 7.38
C LEU A 18 -4.09 4.41 7.81
N GLN A 19 -3.96 4.96 9.02
CA GLN A 19 -4.79 6.08 9.47
C GLN A 19 -4.51 7.37 8.68
N LEU A 20 -3.24 7.63 8.36
CA LEU A 20 -2.85 8.76 7.51
C LEU A 20 -3.38 8.59 6.08
N GLU A 21 -3.35 7.37 5.55
CA GLU A 21 -3.89 7.05 4.22
C GLU A 21 -5.39 7.29 4.12
N ALA A 22 -6.15 7.04 5.19
CA ALA A 22 -7.57 7.39 5.26
C ALA A 22 -7.81 8.91 5.15
N GLN A 23 -6.96 9.72 5.78
CA GLN A 23 -7.01 11.18 5.65
C GLN A 23 -6.60 11.63 4.25
N THR A 24 -5.57 11.02 3.66
CA THR A 24 -5.15 11.27 2.27
C THR A 24 -6.26 10.92 1.28
N TYR A 25 -6.99 9.83 1.50
CA TYR A 25 -8.15 9.47 0.69
C TYR A 25 -9.24 10.56 0.71
N GLN A 26 -9.57 11.08 1.89
CA GLN A 26 -10.55 12.18 2.03
C GLN A 26 -10.08 13.44 1.30
N ARG A 27 -8.82 13.85 1.48
CA ARG A 27 -8.23 15.01 0.79
C ARG A 27 -8.25 14.86 -0.74
N ILE A 28 -7.97 13.66 -1.26
CA ILE A 28 -8.08 13.38 -2.69
C ILE A 28 -9.54 13.53 -3.16
N GLN A 29 -10.50 13.04 -2.38
CA GLN A 29 -11.91 13.15 -2.74
C GLN A 29 -12.38 14.61 -2.82
N GLU A 30 -12.03 15.43 -1.83
CA GLU A 30 -12.34 16.87 -1.82
C GLU A 30 -11.73 17.58 -3.03
N LYS A 31 -10.47 17.28 -3.33
CA LYS A 31 -9.77 17.85 -4.47
C LYS A 31 -10.36 17.47 -5.82
N ILE A 32 -10.84 16.23 -5.96
CA ILE A 32 -11.56 15.81 -7.17
C ILE A 32 -12.86 16.59 -7.30
N GLN A 33 -13.60 16.75 -6.20
CA GLN A 33 -14.83 17.54 -6.20
C GLN A 33 -14.55 18.99 -6.61
N GLU A 34 -13.52 19.63 -6.06
CA GLU A 34 -13.09 20.97 -6.43
C GLU A 34 -12.76 21.08 -7.93
N ARG A 35 -11.96 20.15 -8.47
CA ARG A 35 -11.62 20.15 -9.90
C ARG A 35 -12.84 20.01 -10.80
N VAL A 36 -13.78 19.13 -10.44
CA VAL A 36 -15.03 18.93 -11.19
C VAL A 36 -15.92 20.18 -11.10
N MET A 37 -16.05 20.80 -9.92
CA MET A 37 -16.81 22.04 -9.73
C MET A 37 -16.22 23.22 -10.54
N ASN A 38 -14.89 23.23 -10.71
CA ASN A 38 -14.19 24.22 -11.52
C ASN A 38 -14.16 23.88 -13.02
N ASN A 39 -14.92 22.88 -13.47
CA ASN A 39 -14.97 22.40 -14.86
C ASN A 39 -13.62 21.93 -15.42
N LEU A 40 -12.69 21.47 -14.57
CA LEU A 40 -11.39 20.93 -14.95
C LEU A 40 -11.48 19.43 -15.24
N GLY A 41 -12.45 19.02 -16.05
CA GLY A 41 -12.75 17.62 -16.36
C GLY A 41 -13.85 17.02 -15.50
N THR A 42 -14.12 15.75 -15.73
CA THR A 42 -15.21 14.98 -15.10
C THR A 42 -14.68 14.13 -13.95
N TRP A 43 -15.58 13.59 -13.14
CA TRP A 43 -15.21 12.69 -12.05
C TRP A 43 -14.41 11.46 -12.53
N ILE A 44 -14.71 10.95 -13.73
CA ILE A 44 -14.04 9.79 -14.33
C ILE A 44 -12.57 10.11 -14.63
N ASP A 45 -12.28 11.33 -15.08
CA ASP A 45 -10.91 11.75 -15.42
C ASP A 45 -9.97 11.68 -14.23
N TRP A 46 -10.51 11.86 -13.01
CA TRP A 46 -9.74 11.90 -11.77
C TRP A 46 -9.90 10.66 -10.88
N GLN A 47 -10.77 9.71 -11.25
CA GLN A 47 -11.08 8.52 -10.43
C GLN A 47 -9.83 7.68 -10.11
N TYR A 48 -8.83 7.68 -11.00
CA TYR A 48 -7.58 6.96 -10.82
C TYR A 48 -6.85 7.34 -9.51
N LEU A 49 -6.96 8.60 -9.05
CA LEU A 49 -6.35 9.06 -7.80
C LEU A 49 -6.99 8.39 -6.57
N GLN A 50 -8.33 8.28 -6.55
CA GLN A 50 -9.03 7.56 -5.48
C GLN A 50 -8.70 6.07 -5.53
N ASN A 51 -8.62 5.49 -6.72
CA ASN A 51 -8.25 4.09 -6.88
C ASN A 51 -6.83 3.82 -6.37
N ALA A 52 -5.90 4.74 -6.62
CA ALA A 52 -4.53 4.66 -6.12
C ALA A 52 -4.50 4.68 -4.59
N ALA A 53 -5.19 5.64 -3.96
CA ALA A 53 -5.26 5.73 -2.50
C ALA A 53 -5.93 4.50 -1.85
N LYS A 54 -7.01 3.98 -2.45
CA LYS A 54 -7.65 2.73 -1.99
C LYS A 54 -6.71 1.53 -2.09
N LEU A 55 -6.00 1.42 -3.22
CA LEU A 55 -5.07 0.32 -3.43
C LEU A 55 -3.89 0.40 -2.45
N LEU A 56 -3.34 1.59 -2.24
CA LEU A 56 -2.28 1.84 -1.27
C LEU A 56 -2.69 1.35 0.12
N ALA A 57 -3.86 1.78 0.62
CA ALA A 57 -4.40 1.34 1.91
C ALA A 57 -4.60 -0.19 1.96
N LYS A 58 -5.09 -0.80 0.88
CA LYS A 58 -5.25 -2.26 0.78
C LYS A 58 -3.92 -3.01 0.85
N CYS A 59 -2.90 -2.52 0.14
CA CYS A 59 -1.55 -3.09 0.18
C CYS A 59 -0.95 -2.96 1.59
N ARG A 60 -1.08 -1.78 2.22
CA ARG A 60 -0.58 -1.56 3.58
C ARG A 60 -1.29 -2.40 4.62
N TYR A 61 -2.61 -2.52 4.54
CA TYR A 61 -3.37 -3.44 5.39
C TYR A 61 -2.87 -4.87 5.23
N THR A 62 -2.68 -5.34 3.99
CA THR A 62 -2.12 -6.69 3.75
C THR A 62 -0.74 -6.84 4.40
N LEU A 63 0.17 -5.88 4.17
CA LEU A 63 1.52 -5.88 4.72
C LEU A 63 1.51 -5.84 6.26
N GLN A 64 0.67 -5.02 6.87
CA GLN A 64 0.52 -4.95 8.33
C GLN A 64 0.28 -6.33 8.93
N TYR A 65 -0.67 -7.10 8.40
CA TYR A 65 -1.01 -8.42 8.93
C TYR A 65 -0.02 -9.53 8.57
N THR A 66 0.92 -9.26 7.66
CA THR A 66 2.03 -10.19 7.39
C THR A 66 3.04 -10.25 8.53
N TYR A 67 3.20 -9.19 9.35
CA TYR A 67 4.16 -9.19 10.46
C TYR A 67 3.76 -10.12 11.61
N PRO A 68 2.51 -10.12 12.12
CA PRO A 68 2.05 -11.12 13.07
C PRO A 68 2.19 -12.56 12.53
N TYR A 69 1.93 -12.78 11.24
CA TYR A 69 2.13 -14.10 10.64
C TYR A 69 3.60 -14.51 10.65
N ALA A 70 4.51 -13.67 10.15
CA ALA A 70 5.95 -13.92 10.15
C ALA A 70 6.53 -14.13 11.56
N TYR A 71 5.95 -13.49 12.58
CA TYR A 71 6.33 -13.71 13.97
C TYR A 71 6.17 -15.18 14.38
N TYR A 72 5.08 -15.85 13.98
CA TYR A 72 4.81 -17.25 14.32
C TYR A 72 5.45 -18.27 13.36
N MET A 73 5.93 -17.85 12.20
CA MET A 73 6.64 -18.74 11.27
C MET A 73 7.93 -19.30 11.90
N GLU A 74 8.15 -20.60 11.69
CA GLU A 74 9.40 -21.28 12.00
C GLU A 74 10.55 -20.76 11.12
N SER A 75 11.75 -20.73 11.69
CA SER A 75 12.94 -20.34 10.94
C SER A 75 13.27 -21.38 9.87
N GLY A 76 13.39 -20.95 8.62
CA GLY A 76 13.70 -21.84 7.51
C GLY A 76 13.70 -21.11 6.17
N PRO A 77 13.96 -21.82 5.05
CA PRO A 77 13.97 -21.26 3.71
C PRO A 77 12.65 -20.56 3.35
N ARG A 78 11.51 -21.14 3.75
CA ARG A 78 10.19 -20.55 3.51
C ARG A 78 10.02 -19.20 4.19
N LYS A 79 10.45 -19.07 5.45
CA LYS A 79 10.40 -17.79 6.17
C LYS A 79 11.30 -16.73 5.53
N LYS A 80 12.51 -17.10 5.10
CA LYS A 80 13.41 -16.17 4.39
C LYS A 80 12.81 -15.67 3.09
N LEU A 81 12.19 -16.55 2.30
CA LEU A 81 11.48 -16.17 1.07
C LEU A 81 10.31 -15.24 1.38
N PHE A 82 9.53 -15.55 2.41
CA PHE A 82 8.41 -14.72 2.86
C PHE A 82 8.87 -13.32 3.27
N GLU A 83 9.90 -13.21 4.12
CA GLU A 83 10.44 -11.92 4.58
C GLU A 83 11.05 -11.12 3.41
N TYR A 84 11.62 -11.80 2.42
CA TYR A 84 12.08 -11.15 1.18
C TYR A 84 10.92 -10.56 0.37
N GLN A 85 9.85 -11.32 0.15
CA GLN A 85 8.66 -10.83 -0.56
C GLN A 85 7.94 -9.72 0.24
N GLN A 86 7.92 -9.83 1.56
CA GLN A 86 7.40 -8.80 2.46
C GLN A 86 8.15 -7.48 2.27
N ALA A 87 9.49 -7.53 2.26
CA ALA A 87 10.32 -6.34 2.04
C ALA A 87 10.14 -5.75 0.63
N GLN A 88 9.96 -6.58 -0.39
CA GLN A 88 9.63 -6.11 -1.74
C GLN A 88 8.30 -5.37 -1.77
N LEU A 89 7.25 -5.94 -1.16
CA LEU A 89 5.95 -5.29 -1.09
C LEU A 89 6.01 -3.96 -0.32
N GLU A 90 6.75 -3.93 0.81
CA GLU A 90 6.97 -2.71 1.59
C GLU A 90 7.60 -1.59 0.74
N ALA A 91 8.64 -1.90 -0.04
CA ALA A 91 9.26 -0.92 -0.93
C ALA A 91 8.28 -0.37 -1.98
N GLU A 92 7.46 -1.23 -2.59
CA GLU A 92 6.48 -0.78 -3.59
C GLU A 92 5.32 0.02 -2.98
N ILE A 93 4.95 -0.26 -1.73
CA ILE A 93 3.97 0.51 -0.95
C ILE A 93 4.49 1.91 -0.69
N GLU A 94 5.72 2.06 -0.22
CA GLU A 94 6.29 3.38 0.06
C GLU A 94 6.46 4.21 -1.22
N ASN A 95 6.86 3.59 -2.33
CA ASN A 95 6.92 4.26 -3.64
C ASN A 95 5.52 4.69 -4.12
N LEU A 96 4.50 3.83 -3.96
CA LEU A 96 3.11 4.19 -4.27
C LEU A 96 2.61 5.34 -3.38
N SER A 97 2.89 5.30 -2.08
CA SER A 97 2.53 6.35 -1.12
C SER A 97 3.10 7.69 -1.56
N TRP A 98 4.38 7.72 -1.88
CA TRP A 98 5.07 8.92 -2.32
C TRP A 98 4.50 9.50 -3.62
N LYS A 99 4.12 8.66 -4.58
CA LYS A 99 3.46 9.09 -5.83
C LYS A 99 2.05 9.61 -5.59
N VAL A 100 1.27 8.98 -4.71
CA VAL A 100 -0.09 9.42 -4.34
C VAL A 100 -0.06 10.79 -3.68
N GLU A 101 0.89 11.03 -2.77
CA GLU A 101 1.07 12.35 -2.13
C GLU A 101 1.44 13.47 -3.12
N ARG A 102 2.06 13.11 -4.25
CA ARG A 102 2.54 14.03 -5.28
C ARG A 102 1.79 13.93 -6.59
N ALA A 103 0.56 13.43 -6.57
CA ALA A 103 -0.13 13.07 -7.80
C ALA A 103 -0.44 14.26 -8.75
N ASP A 104 -0.26 15.52 -8.32
CA ASP A 104 -0.31 16.68 -9.23
C ASP A 104 0.92 16.83 -10.12
N SER A 105 2.07 16.26 -9.71
CA SER A 105 3.34 16.42 -10.40
C SER A 105 3.76 15.20 -11.23
N TYR A 106 3.01 14.10 -11.17
CA TYR A 106 3.33 12.86 -11.87
C TYR A 106 2.38 12.62 -13.03
N ASP A 107 2.91 11.99 -14.09
CA ASP A 107 2.09 11.47 -15.17
C ASP A 107 1.16 10.37 -14.65
N ARG A 108 -0.08 10.36 -15.15
CA ARG A 108 -1.08 9.36 -14.79
C ARG A 108 -0.59 7.94 -15.05
N GLY A 109 0.15 7.73 -16.14
CA GLY A 109 0.70 6.42 -16.50
C GLY A 109 1.70 5.89 -15.46
N ASP A 110 2.53 6.77 -14.89
CA ASP A 110 3.52 6.38 -13.86
C ASP A 110 2.86 5.93 -12.56
N LEU A 111 1.73 6.55 -12.19
CA LEU A 111 0.95 6.16 -11.01
C LEU A 111 0.22 4.83 -11.28
N GLU A 112 -0.44 4.69 -12.43
CA GLU A 112 -1.15 3.46 -12.81
C GLU A 112 -0.18 2.26 -12.91
N ASN A 113 1.02 2.46 -13.45
CA ASN A 113 2.05 1.43 -13.47
C ASN A 113 2.51 1.04 -12.05
N GLN A 114 2.73 2.01 -11.17
CA GLN A 114 3.10 1.72 -9.77
C GLN A 114 2.00 0.95 -9.04
N MET A 115 0.74 1.31 -9.27
CA MET A 115 -0.41 0.59 -8.74
C MET A 115 -0.40 -0.86 -9.20
N HIS A 116 -0.16 -1.12 -10.49
CA HIS A 116 -0.08 -2.47 -11.02
C HIS A 116 1.02 -3.30 -10.33
N ILE A 117 2.22 -2.73 -10.21
CA ILE A 117 3.36 -3.39 -9.56
C ILE A 117 3.03 -3.72 -8.09
N ALA A 118 2.52 -2.76 -7.33
CA ALA A 118 2.17 -2.96 -5.92
C ALA A 118 1.10 -4.06 -5.74
N GLU A 119 0.04 -4.05 -6.55
CA GLU A 119 -1.00 -5.09 -6.50
C GLU A 119 -0.46 -6.47 -6.89
N GLN A 120 0.43 -6.54 -7.89
CA GLN A 120 1.06 -7.79 -8.29
C GLN A 120 1.91 -8.37 -7.14
N ARG A 121 2.75 -7.54 -6.49
CA ARG A 121 3.55 -7.98 -5.33
C ARG A 121 2.66 -8.43 -4.18
N ARG A 122 1.58 -7.69 -3.90
CA ARG A 122 0.60 -8.05 -2.87
C ARG A 122 -0.04 -9.40 -3.13
N ARG A 123 -0.41 -9.69 -4.38
CA ARG A 123 -0.99 -10.98 -4.78
C ARG A 123 0.01 -12.12 -4.72
N THR A 124 1.25 -11.91 -5.15
CA THR A 124 2.31 -12.92 -5.04
C THR A 124 2.53 -13.29 -3.58
N LEU A 125 2.70 -12.30 -2.69
CA LEU A 125 2.88 -12.54 -1.26
C LEU A 125 1.69 -13.34 -0.68
N LEU A 126 0.45 -13.03 -1.09
CA LEU A 126 -0.76 -13.72 -0.62
C LEU A 126 -0.94 -15.15 -1.11
N LYS A 127 -0.45 -15.50 -2.32
CA LYS A 127 -0.53 -16.89 -2.80
C LYS A 127 0.23 -17.82 -1.87
N ASP A 128 1.40 -17.39 -1.40
CA ASP A 128 2.25 -18.15 -0.49
C ASP A 128 1.63 -18.36 0.92
N PHE A 129 0.53 -17.65 1.25
CA PHE A 129 -0.28 -17.91 2.45
C PHE A 129 -1.27 -19.06 2.27
N HIS A 130 -1.83 -19.23 1.07
CA HIS A 130 -2.91 -20.19 0.83
C HIS A 130 -2.41 -21.59 0.46
N ASP A 131 -1.15 -21.72 0.04
CA ASP A 131 -0.51 -23.01 -0.28
C ASP A 131 0.08 -23.71 0.97
N THR A 132 -0.56 -23.54 2.13
CA THR A 132 -0.19 -24.15 3.42
C THR A 132 -1.27 -25.13 3.86
#